data_AF-W1YMJ8-F1
#
_entry.id   AF-W1YMJ8-F1
#
_cell.length_a   1.000
_cell.length_b   1.000
_cell.length_c   1.000
_cell.angle_alpha   90.00
_cell.angle_beta   90.00
_cell.angle_gamma   90.00
#
_symmetry.space_group_name_H-M   'P 1'
#
loop_
_entity.id
_entity.type
_entity.pdbx_description
1 polymer ?
#
loop_
_entity_poly.entity_id
_entity_poly.type
_entity_poly.pdbx_seq_one_letter_code
_entity_poly.pdbx_strand_id
1 'polypeptide(L)' 'QQLTPEELAEKKELYEIYLSFIRGQITDTLDRVEFVDPETGERTAPKQALENLAKEADQDIKEHKDIH' A
#
# COMPACT_ATOMS: atom_id res chain seq x y z
N GLN A 1 14.66 26.08 -15.37
CA GLN A 1 14.03 25.81 -16.69
C GLN A 1 12.70 25.14 -16.43
N GLN A 2 11.60 25.65 -17.01
CA GLN A 2 10.28 25.02 -16.90
C GLN A 2 10.13 23.99 -18.02
N LEU A 3 9.55 22.83 -17.70
CA LEU A 3 9.25 21.80 -18.68
C LEU A 3 8.12 22.26 -19.60
N THR A 4 8.16 21.85 -20.87
CA THR A 4 7.02 22.02 -21.77
C THR A 4 5.85 21.13 -21.31
N PRO A 5 4.61 21.39 -21.78
CA PRO A 5 3.48 20.51 -21.51
C PRO A 5 3.73 19.05 -21.93
N GLU A 6 4.42 18.83 -23.05
CA GLU A 6 4.77 17.51 -23.58
C GLU A 6 5.79 16.81 -22.68
N GLU A 7 6.86 17.50 -22.29
CA GLU A 7 7.87 16.95 -21.37
C GLU A 7 7.26 16.63 -19.99
N LEU A 8 6.29 17.42 -19.54
CA LEU A 8 5.57 17.15 -18.29
C LEU A 8 4.65 15.93 -18.41
N ALA A 9 4.01 15.73 -19.56
CA ALA A 9 3.19 14.55 -19.83
C ALA A 9 4.07 13.28 -19.87
N GLU A 10 5.18 13.32 -20.62
CA GLU A 10 6.14 12.22 -20.70
C GLU A 10 6.72 11.88 -19.32
N LYS A 11 7.08 12.90 -18.53
CA LYS A 11 7.57 12.68 -17.16
C LYS A 11 6.55 11.97 -16.26
N LYS A 12 5.25 12.28 -16.41
CA LYS A 12 4.19 11.60 -15.65
C LYS A 12 4.07 10.14 -16.08
N GLU A 13 4.08 9.86 -17.38
CA GLU A 13 4.04 8.49 -17.90
C GLU A 13 5.24 7.66 -17.43
N LEU A 14 6.45 8.22 -17.52
CA LEU A 14 7.66 7.56 -17.02
C LEU A 14 7.60 7.29 -15.51
N TYR A 15 7.03 8.22 -14.75
CA TYR A 15 6.84 8.04 -13.32
C TYR A 15 5.83 6.94 -13.00
N GLU A 16 4.73 6.83 -13.75
CA GLU A 16 3.76 5.75 -13.62
C GLU A 16 4.38 4.38 -13.94
N ILE A 17 5.19 4.28 -15.00
CA ILE A 17 5.94 3.07 -15.35
C ILE A 17 6.89 2.68 -14.21
N TYR A 18 7.69 3.62 -13.71
CA TYR A 18 8.59 3.39 -12.59
C TYR A 18 7.84 2.88 -11.33
N LEU A 19 6.73 3.51 -10.98
CA LEU A 19 5.90 3.08 -9.86
C LEU A 19 5.30 1.69 -10.06
N SER A 20 4.85 1.36 -11.27
CA SER A 20 4.31 0.04 -11.59
C SER A 20 5.35 -1.06 -11.43
N PHE A 21 6.60 -0.82 -11.84
CA PHE A 21 7.69 -1.77 -11.72
C PHE A 21 7.99 -2.07 -10.24
N ILE A 22 8.12 -1.04 -9.41
CA ILE A 22 8.37 -1.19 -7.98
C ILE A 22 7.20 -1.90 -7.29
N ARG A 23 5.96 -1.56 -7.65
CA ARG A 23 4.78 -2.25 -7.11
C ARG A 23 4.80 -3.73 -7.44
N GLY A 24 5.18 -4.11 -8.66
CA GLY A 24 5.34 -5.51 -9.05
C GLY A 24 6.36 -6.24 -8.17
N GLN A 25 7.56 -5.67 -8.01
CA GLN A 25 8.63 -6.26 -7.19
C GLN A 25 8.22 -6.41 -5.71
N ILE A 26 7.54 -5.42 -5.15
CA ILE A 26 7.03 -5.48 -3.77
C ILE A 26 5.94 -6.55 -3.65
N THR A 27 5.01 -6.61 -4.60
CA THR A 27 3.92 -7.59 -4.61
C THR A 27 4.45 -9.02 -4.65
N ASP A 28 5.41 -9.30 -5.53
CA ASP A 28 6.06 -10.61 -5.63
C ASP A 28 6.79 -11.00 -4.34
N THR A 29 7.35 -10.02 -3.63
CA THR A 29 8.01 -10.26 -2.35
C THR A 29 6.99 -10.57 -1.26
N LEU A 30 5.90 -9.82 -1.20
CA LEU A 30 4.84 -9.99 -0.20
C LEU A 30 4.08 -11.32 -0.39
N ASP A 31 3.93 -11.81 -1.63
CA ASP A 31 3.28 -13.09 -1.91
C ASP A 31 4.10 -14.32 -1.47
N ARG A 32 5.37 -14.13 -1.08
CA ARG A 32 6.29 -15.22 -0.68
C ARG A 32 6.48 -15.34 0.84
N VAL A 33 5.89 -14.45 1.61
CA VAL A 33 6.07 -14.40 3.07
C VAL A 33 4.73 -14.42 3.78
N GLU A 34 4.71 -14.91 5.02
CA GLU A 34 3.54 -14.90 5.90
C GLU A 34 3.94 -14.25 7.23
N PHE A 35 3.04 -13.48 7.82
CA PHE A 35 3.17 -13.07 9.21
C PHE A 35 2.71 -14.22 10.09
N VAL A 36 3.49 -14.56 11.13
CA VAL A 36 3.17 -15.62 12.07
C VAL A 36 3.05 -15.03 13.46
N ASP A 37 1.90 -15.21 14.09
CA ASP A 37 1.71 -14.89 15.49
C ASP A 37 2.45 -15.95 16.34
N PRO A 38 3.45 -15.58 17.15
CA PRO A 38 4.23 -16.53 17.94
C PRO A 38 3.46 -17.15 19.12
N GLU A 39 2.36 -16.52 19.56
CA GLU A 39 1.56 -16.99 20.70
C GLU A 39 0.47 -17.97 20.25
N THR A 40 -0.19 -17.67 19.13
CA THR A 40 -1.32 -18.47 18.61
C THR A 40 -0.92 -19.42 17.47
N GLY A 41 0.20 -19.14 16.80
CA GLY A 41 0.62 -19.84 15.58
C GLY A 41 -0.19 -19.44 14.35
N GLU A 42 -1.10 -18.46 14.46
CA GLU A 42 -1.89 -17.96 13.34
C GLU A 42 -0.97 -17.39 12.25
N ARG A 43 -1.37 -17.60 10.99
CA ARG A 43 -0.63 -17.10 9.82
C ARG A 43 -1.49 -16.19 8.99
N THR A 44 -0.94 -15.03 8.64
CA THR A 44 -1.64 -14.01 7.88
C THR A 44 -0.80 -13.57 6.69
N ALA A 45 -1.38 -13.68 5.50
CA ALA A 45 -0.76 -13.16 4.29
C ALA A 45 -0.62 -11.63 4.40
N PRO A 46 0.50 -11.03 3.95
CA PRO A 46 0.73 -9.60 4.15
C PRO A 46 -0.33 -8.69 3.55
N LYS A 47 -0.89 -9.05 2.39
CA LYS A 47 -2.01 -8.30 1.78
C LYS A 47 -3.23 -8.27 2.70
N GLN A 48 -3.58 -9.42 3.29
CA GLN A 48 -4.70 -9.52 4.22
C GLN A 48 -4.44 -8.72 5.50
N ALA A 49 -3.21 -8.75 6.02
CA ALA A 49 -2.83 -7.96 7.20
C ALA A 49 -2.99 -6.45 6.95
N LEU A 50 -2.55 -5.96 5.78
CA LEU A 50 -2.73 -4.57 5.39
C LEU A 50 -4.20 -4.18 5.23
N GLU A 51 -5.03 -5.05 4.65
CA GLU A 51 -6.47 -4.81 4.55
C GLU A 51 -7.16 -4.76 5.91
N ASN A 52 -6.74 -5.63 6.85
CA ASN A 52 -7.29 -5.63 8.20
C ASN A 52 -6.93 -4.34 8.94
N LEU A 53 -5.67 -3.92 8.87
CA LEU A 53 -5.22 -2.65 9.46
C LEU A 53 -5.96 -1.43 8.86
N ALA A 54 -6.22 -1.44 7.56
CA ALA A 54 -6.99 -0.38 6.92
C ALA A 54 -8.43 -0.32 7.44
N LYS A 55 -9.07 -1.50 7.64
CA LYS A 55 -10.43 -1.58 8.21
C LYS A 55 -10.48 -1.12 9.67
N GLU A 56 -9.50 -1.51 10.48
CA GLU A 56 -9.36 -1.07 11.88
C GLU A 56 -9.19 0.45 11.95
N ALA A 57 -8.27 1.02 11.16
CA ALA A 57 -8.09 2.47 11.10
C ALA A 57 -9.37 3.21 10.66
N ASP A 58 -10.10 2.68 9.68
CA ASP A 58 -11.38 3.23 9.25
C ASP A 58 -12.47 3.15 10.33
N GLN A 59 -12.46 2.12 11.17
CA GLN A 59 -13.36 1.96 12.31
C GLN A 59 -12.99 2.94 13.42
N ASP A 60 -11.73 3.01 13.81
CA ASP A 60 -11.22 3.95 14.81
C ASP A 60 -11.55 5.40 14.43
N ILE A 61 -11.34 5.76 13.16
CA ILE A 61 -11.70 7.09 12.65
C ILE A 61 -13.21 7.35 12.78
N LYS A 62 -14.08 6.35 12.62
CA LYS A 62 -15.53 6.51 12.76
C LYS A 62 -15.96 6.59 14.22
N GLU A 63 -15.37 5.77 15.08
CA GLU A 63 -15.68 5.72 16.51
C GLU A 63 -15.16 6.94 17.27
N HIS A 64 -14.04 7.53 16.83
CA HIS A 64 -13.44 8.72 17.44
C HIS A 64 -13.80 10.04 16.74
N LYS A 65 -14.74 10.03 15.77
CA LYS A 65 -15.27 11.24 15.12
C LYS A 65 -16.25 12.05 15.99
N ASP A 66 -16.70 11.50 17.11
CA ASP A 66 -17.66 12.15 18.02
C ASP A 66 -17.00 12.96 19.16
N ILE A 67 -15.71 13.32 19.03
CA ILE A 67 -15.07 14.26 19.97
C ILE A 67 -15.33 15.69 19.45
N HIS A 68 -16.45 16.28 19.90
CA HIS A 68 -16.78 17.71 19.80
C HIS A 68 -15.99 18.54 20.80
#